data_AF-A0A665U2C2-F1
#
_entry.id   AF-A0A665U2C2-F1
#
_cell.length_a   1.000
_cell.length_b   1.000
_cell.length_c   1.000
_cell.angle_alpha   90.00
_cell.angle_beta   90.00
_cell.angle_gamma   90.00
#
_symmetry.space_group_name_H-M   'P 1'
#
loop_
_entity.id
_entity.type
_entity.pdbx_description
1 polymer ?
#
loop_
_entity_poly.entity_id
_entity_poly.type
_entity_poly.pdbx_seq_one_letter_code
_entity_poly.pdbx_strand_id
1 'polypeptide(L)'
;IKFRSSHPHGEGVDPNHRHRLGWTALMVAAMNRQHSVVKVLLEAGADPNIGDNFNNVYDTSREKGIHSLEVLVSREDEFSSRLSSRAGFRGCTALHYATLADDPRTVRMLLEAGMAESMFFICFQEAQARREAEERRRFPLERRLKEHIIGQEGAINTVASAIRRKENGWYDEEHPLVFLFLGSSGIGKTELAKQVARYMHKDIKKVSFILLYLFQPVRLHLSLFQVAKFIGSPPGYVGHEEGGQLTKLLRACPNAVVLFDEVDKAHPDVLTIMLQLFDEGRLTDGKGKTIECKDAIFIMTSNVASDEIAQHALQLRHEAEVVSRRKLADNLEDVQKSDDIKISRQFKESVIQPILKAHFRRDEFLGRINEIVYFLPFCHSELLQLVSKELNFWAKKAEQRHDITLQWDRPVLELLAGGYNLHYGARSIKHEVERRVVNQLAAAYEQELLPKGCTLRLSVQSEGQEERSSLSLRLEVVGEDSSPRTLDIRPPLSPEH
;
A
#
# COMPACT_ATOMS: atom_id res chain seq x y z
N ILE A 1 -45.89 -28.42 -5.57
CA ILE A 1 -45.32 -29.77 -5.36
C ILE A 1 -46.49 -30.75 -5.26
N LYS A 2 -46.77 -31.53 -6.32
CA LYS A 2 -47.81 -32.58 -6.26
C LYS A 2 -47.17 -33.82 -5.63
N PHE A 3 -47.20 -33.93 -4.30
CA PHE A 3 -46.97 -35.22 -3.66
C PHE A 3 -48.19 -36.10 -3.97
N ARG A 4 -48.05 -37.09 -4.86
CA ARG A 4 -49.06 -38.14 -4.98
C ARG A 4 -49.04 -38.95 -3.69
N SER A 5 -49.95 -38.64 -2.78
CA SER A 5 -50.20 -39.44 -1.59
C SER A 5 -50.92 -40.72 -1.98
N SER A 6 -50.37 -41.85 -1.54
CA SER A 6 -51.08 -43.13 -1.53
C SER A 6 -51.09 -43.73 -0.12
N HIS A 7 -51.20 -42.91 0.93
CA HIS A 7 -51.39 -43.39 2.30
C HIS A 7 -52.30 -42.42 3.07
N PRO A 8 -53.45 -42.87 3.63
CA PRO A 8 -54.22 -42.10 4.58
C PRO A 8 -53.61 -42.30 5.98
N HIS A 9 -53.70 -41.26 6.82
CA HIS A 9 -53.21 -41.14 8.21
C HIS A 9 -51.81 -40.52 8.39
N GLY A 10 -51.80 -39.21 8.68
CA GLY A 10 -51.29 -38.65 9.94
C GLY A 10 -49.82 -38.79 10.34
N GLU A 11 -48.94 -39.40 9.54
CA GLU A 11 -47.50 -39.38 9.80
C GLU A 11 -46.84 -38.20 9.07
N GLY A 12 -46.05 -37.41 9.81
CA GLY A 12 -45.35 -36.24 9.28
C GLY A 12 -44.48 -36.62 8.09
N VAL A 13 -44.68 -35.95 6.95
CA VAL A 13 -43.87 -36.16 5.75
C VAL A 13 -42.45 -35.69 6.03
N ASP A 14 -41.46 -36.57 5.81
CA ASP A 14 -40.04 -36.21 5.93
C ASP A 14 -39.68 -35.09 4.92
N PRO A 15 -39.29 -33.88 5.39
CA PRO A 15 -38.95 -32.77 4.52
C PRO A 15 -37.68 -33.02 3.68
N ASN A 16 -36.87 -34.01 4.05
CA ASN A 16 -35.64 -34.40 3.37
C ASN A 16 -35.82 -35.56 2.38
N HIS A 17 -37.07 -36.02 2.18
CA HIS A 17 -37.38 -37.07 1.22
C HIS A 17 -36.92 -36.70 -0.20
N ARG A 18 -36.24 -37.64 -0.85
CA ARG A 18 -35.69 -37.46 -2.21
C ARG A 18 -36.66 -38.00 -3.25
N HIS A 19 -36.82 -37.23 -4.33
CA HIS A 19 -37.51 -37.67 -5.52
C HIS A 19 -36.81 -38.88 -6.17
N ARG A 20 -37.53 -39.67 -6.98
CA ARG A 20 -37.00 -40.86 -7.69
C ARG A 20 -35.74 -40.58 -8.51
N LEU A 21 -35.59 -39.32 -8.96
CA LEU A 21 -34.45 -38.82 -9.74
C LEU A 21 -33.37 -38.09 -8.92
N GLY A 22 -33.55 -37.87 -7.61
CA GLY A 22 -32.45 -37.52 -6.69
C GLY A 22 -32.56 -36.22 -5.88
N TRP A 23 -33.48 -35.31 -6.22
CA TRP A 23 -33.59 -33.99 -5.60
C TRP A 23 -34.55 -33.93 -4.40
N THR A 24 -34.47 -32.87 -3.60
CA THR A 24 -35.38 -32.62 -2.45
C THR A 24 -36.41 -31.53 -2.76
N ALA A 25 -37.46 -31.44 -1.93
CA ALA A 25 -38.46 -30.38 -2.02
C ALA A 25 -37.86 -28.98 -1.85
N LEU A 26 -36.83 -28.84 -1.01
CA LEU A 26 -36.14 -27.58 -0.75
C LEU A 26 -35.39 -27.07 -2.00
N MET A 27 -34.76 -27.96 -2.78
CA MET A 27 -34.11 -27.61 -4.04
C MET A 27 -35.09 -27.09 -5.09
N VAL A 28 -36.26 -27.74 -5.21
CA VAL A 28 -37.33 -27.32 -6.13
C VAL A 28 -37.86 -25.94 -5.74
N ALA A 29 -38.10 -25.72 -4.45
CA ALA A 29 -38.57 -24.43 -3.94
C ALA A 29 -37.53 -23.31 -4.17
N ALA A 30 -36.25 -23.62 -3.97
CA ALA A 30 -35.15 -22.67 -4.21
C ALA A 30 -34.99 -22.30 -5.69
N MET A 31 -34.99 -23.27 -6.60
CA MET A 31 -34.86 -23.04 -8.05
C MET A 31 -36.03 -22.21 -8.61
N ASN A 32 -37.23 -22.44 -8.10
CA ASN A 32 -38.45 -21.77 -8.55
C ASN A 32 -38.76 -20.47 -7.79
N ARG A 33 -37.82 -19.94 -6.99
CA ARG A 33 -37.93 -18.69 -6.23
C ARG A 33 -39.15 -18.63 -5.29
N GLN A 34 -39.46 -19.75 -4.63
CA GLN A 34 -40.63 -19.87 -3.74
C GLN A 34 -40.25 -19.62 -2.28
N HIS A 35 -40.03 -18.34 -1.92
CA HIS A 35 -39.52 -17.95 -0.59
C HIS A 35 -40.36 -18.48 0.57
N SER A 36 -41.69 -18.40 0.47
CA SER A 36 -42.61 -18.85 1.51
C SER A 36 -42.51 -20.35 1.76
N VAL A 37 -42.30 -21.13 0.69
CA VAL A 37 -42.17 -22.59 0.77
C VAL A 37 -40.81 -22.95 1.34
N VAL A 38 -39.74 -22.26 0.94
CA VAL A 38 -38.39 -22.43 1.50
C VAL A 38 -38.43 -22.22 3.02
N LYS A 39 -39.07 -21.15 3.49
CA LYS A 39 -39.18 -20.85 4.92
C LYS A 39 -39.89 -21.98 5.69
N VAL A 40 -41.05 -22.43 5.20
CA VAL A 40 -41.82 -23.52 5.83
C VAL A 40 -41.04 -24.83 5.83
N LEU A 41 -40.30 -25.14 4.77
CA LEU A 41 -39.47 -26.36 4.70
C LEU A 41 -38.31 -26.31 5.70
N LEU A 42 -37.65 -25.15 5.84
CA LEU A 42 -36.57 -24.97 6.81
C LEU A 42 -37.11 -25.06 8.26
N GLU A 43 -38.25 -24.44 8.55
CA GLU A 43 -38.92 -24.55 9.86
C GLU A 43 -39.36 -25.99 10.18
N ALA A 44 -39.70 -26.77 9.16
CA ALA A 44 -40.03 -28.20 9.29
C ALA A 44 -38.80 -29.12 9.44
N GLY A 45 -37.56 -28.60 9.37
CA GLY A 45 -36.33 -29.37 9.53
C GLY A 45 -35.71 -29.89 8.23
N ALA A 46 -35.98 -29.26 7.09
CA ALA A 46 -35.26 -29.56 5.84
C ALA A 46 -33.77 -29.18 5.97
N ASP A 47 -32.87 -30.11 5.65
CA ASP A 47 -31.42 -29.89 5.65
C ASP A 47 -30.99 -29.24 4.31
N PRO A 48 -30.52 -27.98 4.32
CA PRO A 48 -30.09 -27.27 3.11
C PRO A 48 -28.79 -27.81 2.51
N ASN A 49 -28.06 -28.67 3.23
CA ASN A 49 -26.76 -29.21 2.81
C ASN A 49 -26.87 -30.52 2.01
N ILE A 50 -28.07 -31.08 1.91
CA ILE A 50 -28.32 -32.25 1.06
C ILE A 50 -28.05 -31.87 -0.40
N GLY A 51 -27.18 -32.62 -1.06
CA GLY A 51 -26.88 -32.47 -2.49
C GLY A 51 -27.77 -33.34 -3.38
N ASP A 52 -28.09 -32.85 -4.58
CA ASP A 52 -28.86 -33.56 -5.60
C ASP A 52 -28.10 -34.80 -6.10
N ASN A 53 -28.80 -35.91 -6.34
CA ASN A 53 -28.22 -37.12 -6.93
C ASN A 53 -28.37 -37.17 -8.45
N PHE A 54 -29.07 -36.21 -9.06
CA PHE A 54 -29.24 -36.14 -10.50
C PHE A 54 -27.91 -35.80 -11.18
N ASN A 55 -27.38 -36.75 -11.97
CA ASN A 55 -26.18 -36.51 -12.78
C ASN A 55 -26.59 -35.82 -14.09
N ASN A 56 -26.68 -36.55 -15.19
CA ASN A 56 -27.25 -36.08 -16.45
C ASN A 56 -28.34 -37.04 -16.93
N VAL A 57 -29.14 -36.62 -17.93
CA VAL A 57 -30.29 -37.38 -18.42
C VAL A 57 -29.92 -38.81 -18.86
N TYR A 58 -28.77 -38.99 -19.52
CA TYR A 58 -28.35 -40.29 -20.06
C TYR A 58 -27.83 -41.24 -18.98
N ASP A 59 -27.01 -40.75 -18.06
CA ASP A 59 -26.46 -41.53 -16.95
C ASP A 59 -27.58 -41.91 -15.98
N THR A 60 -28.46 -40.97 -15.62
CA THR A 60 -29.60 -41.25 -14.75
C THR A 60 -30.61 -42.21 -15.40
N SER A 61 -30.80 -42.13 -16.73
CA SER A 61 -31.61 -43.10 -17.48
C SER A 61 -31.04 -44.52 -17.39
N ARG A 62 -29.71 -44.67 -17.54
CA ARG A 62 -29.02 -45.97 -17.41
C ARG A 62 -29.05 -46.51 -15.98
N GLU A 63 -28.76 -45.67 -15.00
CA GLU A 63 -28.71 -46.06 -13.58
C GLU A 63 -30.08 -46.46 -13.04
N LYS A 64 -31.15 -45.78 -13.47
CA LYS A 64 -32.51 -46.00 -12.97
C LYS A 64 -33.36 -46.93 -13.84
N GLY A 65 -32.88 -47.31 -15.03
CA GLY A 65 -33.64 -48.13 -15.98
C GLY A 65 -34.88 -47.41 -16.54
N ILE A 66 -34.87 -46.08 -16.60
CA ILE A 66 -35.97 -45.23 -17.06
C ILE A 66 -35.64 -44.72 -18.46
N HIS A 67 -36.62 -44.61 -19.35
CA HIS A 67 -36.39 -44.08 -20.69
C HIS A 67 -35.89 -42.63 -20.63
N SER A 68 -34.88 -42.28 -21.43
CA SER A 68 -34.21 -40.96 -21.38
C SER A 68 -35.18 -39.78 -21.55
N LEU A 69 -36.17 -39.92 -22.44
CA LEU A 69 -37.23 -38.91 -22.60
C LEU A 69 -38.10 -38.76 -21.35
N GLU A 70 -38.38 -39.83 -20.60
CA GLU A 70 -39.17 -39.74 -19.37
C GLU A 70 -38.38 -39.03 -18.26
N VAL A 71 -37.07 -39.28 -18.17
CA VAL A 71 -36.17 -38.56 -17.24
C VAL A 71 -36.13 -37.06 -17.55
N LEU A 72 -36.04 -36.72 -18.84
CA LEU A 72 -36.05 -35.33 -19.31
C LEU A 72 -37.37 -34.63 -18.97
N VAL A 73 -38.50 -35.22 -19.37
CA VAL A 73 -39.84 -34.67 -19.11
C VAL A 73 -40.09 -34.51 -17.61
N SER A 74 -39.72 -35.51 -16.81
CA SER A 74 -39.88 -35.44 -15.35
C SER A 74 -39.03 -34.33 -14.72
N ARG A 75 -37.82 -34.06 -15.25
CA ARG A 75 -36.96 -32.98 -14.75
C ARG A 75 -37.50 -31.60 -15.14
N GLU A 76 -38.05 -31.46 -16.34
CA GLU A 76 -38.64 -30.20 -16.79
C GLU A 76 -39.97 -29.88 -16.08
N ASP A 77 -40.86 -30.88 -15.95
CA ASP A 77 -42.20 -30.72 -15.39
C ASP A 77 -42.22 -30.64 -13.86
N GLU A 78 -41.41 -31.49 -13.19
CA GLU A 78 -41.49 -31.64 -11.73
C GLU A 78 -40.39 -30.89 -10.97
N PHE A 79 -39.29 -30.51 -11.63
CA PHE A 79 -38.19 -29.74 -11.02
C PHE A 79 -38.14 -28.29 -11.52
N SER A 80 -37.75 -28.08 -12.78
CA SER A 80 -37.75 -26.77 -13.42
C SER A 80 -37.43 -26.86 -14.91
N SER A 81 -38.20 -26.16 -15.74
CA SER A 81 -37.95 -25.99 -17.18
C SER A 81 -36.80 -25.02 -17.50
N ARG A 82 -36.20 -24.38 -16.48
CA ARG A 82 -35.13 -23.38 -16.65
C ARG A 82 -33.72 -23.98 -16.71
N LEU A 83 -33.58 -25.27 -16.46
CA LEU A 83 -32.27 -25.93 -16.40
C LEU A 83 -31.89 -26.52 -17.75
N SER A 84 -30.60 -26.44 -18.06
CA SER A 84 -30.07 -27.08 -19.26
C SER A 84 -30.12 -28.60 -19.12
N SER A 85 -30.75 -29.27 -20.08
CA SER A 85 -30.83 -30.74 -20.17
C SER A 85 -29.48 -31.43 -20.38
N ARG A 86 -28.45 -30.66 -20.75
CA ARG A 86 -27.07 -31.14 -20.98
C ARG A 86 -26.16 -31.02 -19.76
N ALA A 87 -26.61 -30.33 -18.71
CA ALA A 87 -25.79 -30.08 -17.52
C ALA A 87 -25.93 -31.18 -16.46
N GLY A 88 -24.83 -31.46 -15.76
CA GLY A 88 -24.79 -32.34 -14.61
C GLY A 88 -25.11 -31.57 -13.31
N PHE A 89 -25.92 -32.13 -12.42
CA PHE A 89 -26.31 -31.44 -11.16
C PHE A 89 -25.97 -32.21 -9.89
N ARG A 90 -25.13 -33.25 -9.98
CA ARG A 90 -24.80 -34.10 -8.84
C ARG A 90 -24.05 -33.28 -7.79
N GLY A 91 -24.52 -33.32 -6.54
CA GLY A 91 -23.98 -32.56 -5.42
C GLY A 91 -24.50 -31.12 -5.30
N CYS A 92 -25.37 -30.65 -6.21
CA CYS A 92 -25.96 -29.32 -6.08
C CYS A 92 -26.92 -29.26 -4.88
N THR A 93 -26.69 -28.35 -3.94
CA THR A 93 -27.56 -28.09 -2.79
C THR A 93 -28.64 -27.07 -3.14
N ALA A 94 -29.59 -26.85 -2.23
CA ALA A 94 -30.62 -25.82 -2.40
C ALA A 94 -30.00 -24.41 -2.61
N LEU A 95 -28.84 -24.13 -2.00
CA LEU A 95 -28.12 -22.87 -2.16
C LEU A 95 -27.62 -22.68 -3.59
N HIS A 96 -27.05 -23.72 -4.21
CA HIS A 96 -26.60 -23.67 -5.61
C HIS A 96 -27.77 -23.38 -6.57
N TYR A 97 -28.96 -23.93 -6.30
CA TYR A 97 -30.14 -23.63 -7.11
C TYR A 97 -30.68 -22.20 -6.88
N ALA A 98 -30.63 -21.69 -5.65
CA ALA A 98 -31.03 -20.31 -5.35
C ALA A 98 -30.11 -19.28 -6.03
N THR A 99 -28.80 -19.57 -6.15
CA THR A 99 -27.85 -18.70 -6.86
C THR A 99 -28.04 -18.78 -8.37
N LEU A 100 -28.25 -19.97 -8.94
CA LEU A 100 -28.59 -20.13 -10.36
C LEU A 100 -29.90 -19.43 -10.73
N ALA A 101 -30.86 -19.43 -9.80
CA ALA A 101 -32.11 -18.72 -9.95
C ALA A 101 -31.97 -17.21 -9.68
N ASP A 102 -30.81 -16.66 -9.36
CA ASP A 102 -30.60 -15.23 -9.04
C ASP A 102 -31.60 -14.70 -7.99
N ASP A 103 -31.71 -15.43 -6.87
CA ASP A 103 -32.66 -15.11 -5.80
C ASP A 103 -31.96 -14.79 -4.47
N PRO A 104 -31.61 -13.51 -4.22
CA PRO A 104 -30.84 -13.11 -3.05
C PRO A 104 -31.59 -13.31 -1.73
N ARG A 105 -32.93 -13.36 -1.74
CA ARG A 105 -33.74 -13.56 -0.53
C ARG A 105 -33.66 -15.02 -0.06
N THR A 106 -33.81 -15.95 -0.99
CA THR A 106 -33.67 -17.39 -0.71
C THR A 106 -32.23 -17.74 -0.32
N VAL A 107 -31.24 -17.12 -0.96
CA VAL A 107 -29.83 -17.26 -0.57
C VAL A 107 -29.61 -16.86 0.89
N ARG A 108 -30.14 -15.71 1.34
CA ARG A 108 -30.01 -15.31 2.76
C ARG A 108 -30.67 -16.31 3.71
N MET A 109 -31.90 -16.73 3.42
CA MET A 109 -32.62 -17.70 4.27
C MET A 109 -31.90 -19.05 4.37
N LEU A 110 -31.32 -19.55 3.27
CA LEU A 110 -30.56 -20.79 3.26
C LEU A 110 -29.19 -20.67 3.95
N LEU A 111 -28.54 -19.51 3.85
CA LEU A 111 -27.31 -19.22 4.58
C LEU A 111 -27.57 -19.14 6.09
N GLU A 112 -28.65 -18.47 6.50
CA GLU A 112 -29.07 -18.36 7.90
C GLU A 112 -29.47 -19.71 8.50
N ALA A 113 -30.15 -20.57 7.73
CA ALA A 113 -30.62 -21.86 8.21
C ALA A 113 -29.59 -23.00 8.10
N GLY A 114 -28.59 -22.86 7.23
CA GLY A 114 -27.78 -23.99 6.76
C GLY A 114 -26.37 -24.12 7.31
N MET A 115 -25.79 -23.08 7.92
CA MET A 115 -24.39 -23.07 8.42
C MET A 115 -23.38 -23.93 7.62
N ALA A 116 -23.53 -24.04 6.30
CA ALA A 116 -22.48 -24.46 5.38
C ALA A 116 -21.70 -23.23 4.96
N GLU A 117 -21.17 -22.55 5.97
CA GLU A 117 -20.13 -21.55 5.84
C GLU A 117 -18.80 -22.16 5.37
N SER A 118 -18.64 -23.48 5.31
CA SER A 118 -17.33 -24.07 5.04
C SER A 118 -16.99 -24.08 3.55
N MET A 119 -17.61 -24.92 2.72
CA MET A 119 -17.00 -25.22 1.40
C MET A 119 -17.05 -24.06 0.39
N PHE A 120 -18.19 -23.39 0.21
CA PHE A 120 -18.29 -22.30 -0.78
C PHE A 120 -17.50 -21.06 -0.34
N PHE A 121 -17.56 -20.71 0.94
CA PHE A 121 -16.79 -19.58 1.47
C PHE A 121 -15.29 -19.87 1.43
N ILE A 122 -14.85 -21.09 1.79
CA ILE A 122 -13.46 -21.53 1.67
C ILE A 122 -13.04 -21.49 0.19
N CYS A 123 -13.78 -22.09 -0.73
CA CYS A 123 -13.44 -22.05 -2.15
C CYS A 123 -13.44 -20.62 -2.72
N PHE A 124 -14.35 -19.76 -2.28
CA PHE A 124 -14.39 -18.35 -2.68
C PHE A 124 -13.19 -17.60 -2.12
N GLN A 125 -12.87 -17.74 -0.84
CA GLN A 125 -11.69 -17.14 -0.22
C GLN A 125 -10.40 -17.64 -0.86
N GLU A 126 -10.27 -18.94 -1.13
CA GLU A 126 -9.14 -19.52 -1.84
C GLU A 126 -9.04 -18.96 -3.27
N ALA A 127 -10.16 -18.83 -3.99
CA ALA A 127 -10.17 -18.25 -5.33
C ALA A 127 -9.77 -16.77 -5.32
N GLN A 128 -10.21 -15.99 -4.32
CA GLN A 128 -9.78 -14.61 -4.13
C GLN A 128 -8.29 -14.53 -3.79
N ALA A 129 -7.82 -15.32 -2.83
CA ALA A 129 -6.43 -15.38 -2.43
C ALA A 129 -5.51 -15.80 -3.60
N ARG A 130 -5.95 -16.74 -4.44
CA ARG A 130 -5.24 -17.13 -5.68
C ARG A 130 -5.16 -15.99 -6.66
N ARG A 131 -6.26 -15.28 -6.93
CA ARG A 131 -6.26 -14.10 -7.82
C ARG A 131 -5.34 -13.00 -7.30
N GLU A 132 -5.38 -12.71 -6.00
CA GLU A 132 -4.50 -11.74 -5.36
C GLU A 132 -3.03 -12.16 -5.45
N ALA A 133 -2.72 -13.45 -5.25
CA ALA A 133 -1.37 -13.98 -5.39
C ALA A 133 -0.87 -13.89 -6.85
N GLU A 134 -1.72 -14.19 -7.83
CA GLU A 134 -1.40 -14.02 -9.25
C GLU A 134 -1.13 -12.55 -9.60
N GLU A 135 -1.94 -11.62 -9.08
CA GLU A 135 -1.74 -10.19 -9.28
C GLU A 135 -0.40 -9.72 -8.70
N ARG A 136 -0.06 -10.17 -7.47
CA ARG A 136 1.21 -9.88 -6.80
C ARG A 136 2.42 -10.44 -7.56
N ARG A 137 2.29 -11.62 -8.16
CA ARG A 137 3.33 -12.21 -9.02
C ARG A 137 3.52 -11.43 -10.31
N ARG A 138 2.43 -10.98 -10.92
CA ARG A 138 2.46 -10.22 -12.18
C ARG A 138 3.06 -8.83 -11.99
N PHE A 139 2.75 -8.18 -10.87
CA PHE A 139 3.22 -6.84 -10.53
C PHE A 139 3.86 -6.81 -9.14
N PRO A 140 5.15 -7.17 -9.03
CA PRO A 140 5.88 -7.16 -7.77
C PRO A 140 5.82 -5.80 -7.07
N LEU A 141 5.77 -5.83 -5.74
CA LEU A 141 5.74 -4.64 -4.88
C LEU A 141 6.87 -3.66 -5.20
N GLU A 142 8.09 -4.16 -5.44
CA GLU A 142 9.25 -3.35 -5.77
C GLU A 142 9.00 -2.47 -7.01
N ARG A 143 8.38 -3.02 -8.06
CA ARG A 143 8.09 -2.25 -9.28
C ARG A 143 7.09 -1.13 -9.00
N ARG A 144 6.03 -1.42 -8.23
CA ARG A 144 5.01 -0.43 -7.84
C ARG A 144 5.60 0.71 -7.00
N LEU A 145 6.54 0.38 -6.11
CA LEU A 145 7.23 1.38 -5.29
C LEU A 145 8.17 2.26 -6.13
N LYS A 146 8.91 1.66 -7.07
CA LYS A 146 9.83 2.37 -7.99
C LYS A 146 9.16 3.35 -8.93
N GLU A 147 7.88 3.16 -9.25
CA GLU A 147 7.11 4.14 -10.04
C GLU A 147 7.01 5.51 -9.33
N HIS A 148 7.02 5.51 -8.00
CA HIS A 148 6.81 6.70 -7.19
C HIS A 148 8.09 7.18 -6.49
N ILE A 149 9.01 6.27 -6.21
CA ILE A 149 10.24 6.52 -5.45
C ILE A 149 11.43 6.45 -6.39
N ILE A 150 12.25 7.50 -6.38
CA ILE A 150 13.49 7.57 -7.14
C ILE A 150 14.62 7.03 -6.27
N GLY A 151 15.37 6.07 -6.80
CA GLY A 151 16.50 5.45 -6.10
C GLY A 151 16.09 4.59 -4.92
N GLN A 152 16.97 4.52 -3.91
CA GLN A 152 16.73 3.79 -2.64
C GLN A 152 16.41 2.30 -2.83
N GLU A 153 17.03 1.68 -3.83
CA GLU A 153 16.81 0.29 -4.22
C GLU A 153 16.99 -0.70 -3.08
N GLY A 154 18.06 -0.55 -2.29
CA GLY A 154 18.29 -1.38 -1.11
C GLY A 154 17.17 -1.28 -0.06
N ALA A 155 16.61 -0.09 0.13
CA ALA A 155 15.52 0.13 1.08
C ALA A 155 14.21 -0.48 0.58
N ILE A 156 13.88 -0.26 -0.69
CA ILE A 156 12.69 -0.83 -1.35
C ILE A 156 12.73 -2.35 -1.29
N ASN A 157 13.86 -2.97 -1.65
CA ASN A 157 14.00 -4.42 -1.65
C ASN A 157 13.86 -5.04 -0.25
N THR A 158 14.41 -4.39 0.78
CA THR A 158 14.32 -4.85 2.18
C THR A 158 12.86 -4.83 2.67
N VAL A 159 12.18 -3.70 2.46
CA VAL A 159 10.77 -3.54 2.84
C VAL A 159 9.86 -4.49 2.07
N ALA A 160 10.06 -4.59 0.75
CA ALA A 160 9.26 -5.46 -0.09
C ALA A 160 9.44 -6.95 0.27
N SER A 161 10.65 -7.37 0.61
CA SER A 161 10.94 -8.74 1.05
C SER A 161 10.25 -9.06 2.38
N ALA A 162 10.25 -8.13 3.34
CA ALA A 162 9.57 -8.30 4.63
C ALA A 162 8.04 -8.32 4.49
N ILE A 163 7.46 -7.43 3.67
CA ILE A 163 6.02 -7.43 3.39
C ILE A 163 5.62 -8.71 2.64
N ARG A 164 6.42 -9.15 1.67
CA ARG A 164 6.18 -10.41 0.96
C ARG A 164 6.19 -11.61 1.91
N ARG A 165 7.10 -11.64 2.89
CA ARG A 165 7.09 -12.67 3.95
C ARG A 165 5.76 -12.62 4.72
N LYS A 166 5.32 -11.43 5.14
CA LYS A 166 4.06 -11.23 5.84
C LYS A 166 2.84 -11.71 5.04
N GLU A 167 2.67 -11.23 3.81
CA GLU A 167 1.54 -11.58 2.93
C GLU A 167 1.47 -13.05 2.50
N ASN A 168 2.54 -13.82 2.70
CA ASN A 168 2.60 -15.24 2.38
C ASN A 168 2.66 -16.12 3.64
N GLY A 169 2.45 -15.55 4.83
CA GLY A 169 2.45 -16.30 6.09
C GLY A 169 3.82 -16.77 6.57
N TRP A 170 4.93 -16.24 6.02
CA TRP A 170 6.29 -16.56 6.45
C TRP A 170 6.80 -15.55 7.48
N TYR A 171 5.99 -15.28 8.50
CA TYR A 171 6.30 -14.31 9.56
C TYR A 171 5.74 -14.79 10.90
N ASP A 172 6.15 -14.10 11.97
CA ASP A 172 5.62 -14.34 13.30
C ASP A 172 4.24 -13.69 13.45
N GLU A 173 3.18 -14.48 13.56
CA GLU A 173 1.81 -14.00 13.68
C GLU A 173 1.50 -13.40 15.06
N GLU A 174 2.34 -13.65 16.07
CA GLU A 174 2.13 -13.14 17.43
C GLU A 174 2.61 -11.69 17.59
N HIS A 175 3.54 -11.25 16.74
CA HIS A 175 4.19 -9.95 16.86
C HIS A 175 3.99 -9.12 15.58
N PRO A 176 3.79 -7.80 15.69
CA PRO A 176 3.60 -6.97 14.51
C PRO A 176 4.91 -6.80 13.73
N LEU A 177 4.78 -6.43 12.45
CA LEU A 177 5.95 -6.16 11.61
C LEU A 177 6.47 -4.74 11.86
N VAL A 178 7.67 -4.63 12.39
CA VAL A 178 8.32 -3.38 12.83
C VAL A 178 9.57 -3.09 12.00
N PHE A 179 9.62 -1.89 11.42
CA PHE A 179 10.76 -1.37 10.67
C PHE A 179 11.39 -0.16 11.37
N LEU A 180 12.71 -0.03 11.28
CA LEU A 180 13.42 1.20 11.61
C LEU A 180 14.13 1.75 10.37
N PHE A 181 13.69 2.89 9.88
CA PHE A 181 14.23 3.58 8.72
C PHE A 181 15.30 4.60 9.17
N LEU A 182 16.54 4.40 8.74
CA LEU A 182 17.69 5.24 9.06
C LEU A 182 18.20 5.98 7.82
N GLY A 183 18.58 7.25 7.98
CA GLY A 183 19.22 8.05 6.93
C GLY A 183 18.99 9.54 7.13
N SER A 184 19.51 10.39 6.25
CA SER A 184 19.38 11.85 6.35
C SER A 184 17.94 12.35 6.18
N SER A 185 17.67 13.59 6.58
CA SER A 185 16.36 14.21 6.39
C SER A 185 16.05 14.37 4.90
N GLY A 186 14.79 14.23 4.50
CA GLY A 186 14.38 14.45 3.11
C GLY A 186 14.85 13.40 2.10
N ILE A 187 15.43 12.28 2.53
CA ILE A 187 15.92 11.21 1.63
C ILE A 187 14.82 10.26 1.12
N GLY A 188 13.60 10.33 1.66
CA GLY A 188 12.46 9.53 1.20
C GLY A 188 11.90 8.50 2.20
N LYS A 189 12.37 8.47 3.46
CA LYS A 189 11.86 7.58 4.53
C LYS A 189 10.33 7.60 4.65
N THR A 190 9.77 8.79 4.88
CA THR A 190 8.32 9.00 5.02
C THR A 190 7.56 8.70 3.73
N GLU A 191 8.19 8.94 2.57
CA GLU A 191 7.56 8.70 1.28
C GLU A 191 7.43 7.19 1.00
N LEU A 192 8.47 6.39 1.31
CA LEU A 192 8.40 4.94 1.22
C LEU A 192 7.27 4.37 2.09
N ALA A 193 7.14 4.83 3.32
CA ALA A 193 6.05 4.41 4.22
C ALA A 193 4.66 4.73 3.65
N LYS A 194 4.47 5.90 3.04
CA LYS A 194 3.21 6.26 2.37
C LYS A 194 2.90 5.36 1.18
N GLN A 195 3.91 5.04 0.37
CA GLN A 195 3.72 4.15 -0.79
C GLN A 195 3.41 2.71 -0.36
N VAL A 196 4.04 2.23 0.71
CA VAL A 196 3.69 0.94 1.34
C VAL A 196 2.22 0.92 1.78
N ALA A 197 1.74 1.99 2.42
CA ALA A 197 0.36 2.08 2.87
C ALA A 197 -0.63 2.09 1.70
N ARG A 198 -0.32 2.82 0.61
CA ARG A 198 -1.11 2.83 -0.62
C ARG A 198 -1.15 1.46 -1.31
N TYR A 199 -0.05 0.72 -1.26
CA TYR A 199 -0.01 -0.63 -1.80
C TYR A 199 -0.89 -1.59 -0.99
N MET A 200 -0.77 -1.54 0.35
CA MET A 200 -1.55 -2.41 1.24
C MET A 200 -3.05 -2.12 1.17
N HIS A 201 -3.43 -0.87 0.93
CA HIS A 201 -4.82 -0.42 0.91
C HIS A 201 -5.13 0.20 -0.46
N LYS A 202 -5.52 -0.65 -1.42
CA LYS A 202 -5.84 -0.28 -2.81
C LYS A 202 -6.77 0.95 -2.89
N ASP A 203 -7.70 1.07 -1.94
CA ASP A 203 -8.51 2.26 -1.72
C ASP A 203 -7.95 3.08 -0.56
N ILE A 204 -7.61 4.35 -0.81
CA ILE A 204 -7.18 5.30 0.23
C ILE A 204 -8.42 5.68 1.06
N LYS A 205 -8.85 4.79 1.96
CA LYS A 205 -9.59 5.23 3.13
C LYS A 205 -8.59 6.02 3.96
N LYS A 206 -8.94 7.25 4.39
CA LYS A 206 -8.07 8.14 5.20
C LYS A 206 -7.49 7.47 6.47
N VAL A 207 -8.02 6.31 6.86
CA VAL A 207 -7.69 5.55 8.09
C VAL A 207 -6.54 4.54 7.87
N SER A 208 -6.18 4.22 6.64
CA SER A 208 -5.20 3.16 6.31
C SER A 208 -3.73 3.54 6.57
N PHE A 209 -3.43 4.83 6.63
CA PHE A 209 -2.10 5.36 6.93
C PHE A 209 -2.18 6.28 8.16
N ILE A 210 -1.54 5.88 9.25
CA ILE A 210 -1.54 6.61 10.51
C ILE A 210 -0.17 7.25 10.67
N LEU A 211 -0.12 8.58 10.71
CA LEU A 211 1.11 9.33 10.90
C LEU A 211 1.16 9.97 12.29
N LEU A 212 2.17 9.62 13.06
CA LEU A 212 2.44 10.18 14.38
C LEU A 212 3.81 10.84 14.42
N TYR A 213 3.81 12.16 14.57
CA TYR A 213 5.02 12.94 14.80
C TYR A 213 5.40 12.92 16.28
N LEU A 214 6.62 12.47 16.58
CA LEU A 214 7.15 12.39 17.95
C LEU A 214 7.93 13.64 18.38
N PHE A 215 8.16 14.59 17.45
CA PHE A 215 8.78 15.88 17.73
C PHE A 215 7.78 16.94 18.25
N GLN A 216 8.10 17.60 19.37
CA GLN A 216 7.42 18.81 19.88
C GLN A 216 8.42 19.72 20.62
N PRO A 217 8.41 21.06 20.40
CA PRO A 217 9.24 21.98 21.17
C PRO A 217 8.57 22.35 22.52
N VAL A 218 9.34 22.17 23.60
CA VAL A 218 9.27 22.82 24.93
C VAL A 218 7.87 23.06 25.56
N ARG A 219 7.51 22.22 26.55
CA ARG A 219 6.95 22.63 27.86
C ARG A 219 6.93 21.46 28.84
N LEU A 220 7.15 21.76 30.13
CA LEU A 220 7.38 20.87 31.29
C LEU A 220 6.36 19.75 31.60
N HIS A 221 5.44 19.40 30.68
CA HIS A 221 4.45 18.32 30.83
C HIS A 221 4.49 17.33 29.64
N LEU A 222 5.71 16.98 29.19
CA LEU A 222 6.00 16.31 27.92
C LEU A 222 5.57 14.83 27.83
N SER A 223 5.74 14.03 28.90
CA SER A 223 5.45 12.59 28.84
C SER A 223 3.96 12.33 28.65
N LEU A 224 3.11 12.97 29.47
CA LEU A 224 1.66 12.76 29.45
C LEU A 224 1.02 13.10 28.11
N PHE A 225 1.47 14.15 27.40
CA PHE A 225 0.86 14.55 26.13
C PHE A 225 1.24 13.60 24.98
N GLN A 226 2.51 13.17 24.89
CA GLN A 226 2.90 12.17 23.88
C GLN A 226 2.25 10.82 24.17
N VAL A 227 2.23 10.40 25.42
CA VAL A 227 1.55 9.18 25.88
C VAL A 227 0.04 9.26 25.60
N ALA A 228 -0.59 10.42 25.80
CA ALA A 228 -2.01 10.61 25.50
C ALA A 228 -2.35 10.44 24.02
N LYS A 229 -1.44 10.76 23.09
CA LYS A 229 -1.64 10.44 21.66
C LYS A 229 -1.73 8.93 21.43
N PHE A 230 -0.98 8.13 22.17
CA PHE A 230 -1.00 6.67 22.03
C PHE A 230 -2.23 6.07 22.72
N ILE A 231 -2.36 6.27 24.03
CA ILE A 231 -3.31 5.53 24.88
C ILE A 231 -4.46 6.40 25.44
N GLY A 232 -4.37 7.72 25.31
CA GLY A 232 -5.34 8.67 25.87
C GLY A 232 -4.86 9.25 27.21
N SER A 233 -5.52 10.31 27.67
CA SER A 233 -5.20 10.92 28.96
C SER A 233 -5.48 9.93 30.12
N PRO A 234 -4.71 9.95 31.23
CA PRO A 234 -5.00 9.13 32.41
C PRO A 234 -6.36 9.47 33.06
N PRO A 235 -6.91 8.58 33.91
CA PRO A 235 -8.12 8.86 34.68
C PRO A 235 -7.99 10.18 35.47
N GLY A 236 -8.97 11.07 35.34
CA GLY A 236 -8.98 12.38 36.00
C GLY A 236 -8.47 13.56 35.16
N TYR A 237 -8.01 13.33 33.93
CA TYR A 237 -7.61 14.38 32.98
C TYR A 237 -8.61 14.54 31.83
N VAL A 238 -8.71 15.76 31.28
CA VAL A 238 -9.55 16.04 30.10
C VAL A 238 -9.11 15.15 28.93
N GLY A 239 -10.08 14.50 28.28
CA GLY A 239 -9.83 13.55 27.18
C GLY A 239 -9.70 12.08 27.59
N HIS A 240 -9.80 11.74 28.89
CA HIS A 240 -9.85 10.34 29.34
C HIS A 240 -11.04 9.57 28.73
N GLU A 241 -12.20 10.22 28.66
CA GLU A 241 -13.42 9.68 28.04
C GLU A 241 -13.31 9.47 26.53
N GLU A 242 -12.30 10.06 25.89
CA GLU A 242 -12.12 9.89 24.46
C GLU A 242 -11.31 8.63 24.15
N GLY A 243 -10.35 8.21 24.98
CA GLY A 243 -9.39 7.14 24.64
C GLY A 243 -8.32 7.60 23.64
N GLY A 244 -7.27 6.79 23.46
CA GLY A 244 -6.11 7.15 22.64
C GLY A 244 -6.36 7.37 21.15
N GLN A 245 -5.62 8.28 20.53
CA GLN A 245 -5.72 8.55 19.09
C GLN A 245 -5.27 7.32 18.28
N LEU A 246 -4.14 6.71 18.67
CA LEU A 246 -3.63 5.51 18.00
C LEU A 246 -4.58 4.31 18.19
N THR A 247 -5.07 4.11 19.42
CA THR A 247 -5.96 2.96 19.71
C THR A 247 -7.29 3.04 18.97
N LYS A 248 -7.86 4.24 18.78
CA LYS A 248 -9.06 4.43 17.95
C LYS A 248 -8.83 4.09 16.49
N LEU A 249 -7.72 4.57 15.92
CA LEU A 249 -7.42 4.40 14.51
C LEU A 249 -7.10 2.94 14.18
N LEU A 250 -6.35 2.26 15.04
CA LEU A 250 -6.07 0.82 14.89
C LEU A 250 -7.31 -0.04 15.12
N ARG A 251 -8.22 0.37 16.01
CA ARG A 251 -9.53 -0.30 16.15
C ARG A 251 -10.38 -0.20 14.88
N ALA A 252 -10.28 0.92 14.15
CA ALA A 252 -10.98 1.12 12.89
C ALA A 252 -10.29 0.43 11.70
N CYS A 253 -8.97 0.29 11.73
CA CYS A 253 -8.16 -0.37 10.70
C CYS A 253 -7.01 -1.17 11.36
N PRO A 254 -7.24 -2.46 11.68
CA PRO A 254 -6.25 -3.30 12.36
C PRO A 254 -4.96 -3.56 11.55
N ASN A 255 -5.07 -3.57 10.22
CA ASN A 255 -3.96 -3.77 9.28
C ASN A 255 -3.39 -2.44 8.74
N ALA A 256 -3.50 -1.36 9.51
CA ALA A 256 -2.98 -0.05 9.12
C ALA A 256 -1.45 -0.03 9.09
N VAL A 257 -0.90 0.88 8.27
CA VAL A 257 0.52 1.24 8.31
C VAL A 257 0.68 2.44 9.23
N VAL A 258 1.41 2.27 10.33
CA VAL A 258 1.66 3.28 11.35
C VAL A 258 3.08 3.80 11.23
N LEU A 259 3.22 5.09 10.93
CA LEU A 259 4.51 5.77 10.84
C LEU A 259 4.77 6.61 12.09
N PHE A 260 5.82 6.25 12.83
CA PHE A 260 6.40 7.05 13.91
C PHE A 260 7.58 7.86 13.35
N ASP A 261 7.35 9.15 13.10
CA ASP A 261 8.37 10.00 12.48
C ASP A 261 9.27 10.63 13.56
N GLU A 262 10.59 10.59 13.32
CA GLU A 262 11.65 11.09 14.20
C GLU A 262 11.64 10.46 15.60
N VAL A 263 11.66 9.12 15.67
CA VAL A 263 11.65 8.37 16.94
C VAL A 263 12.87 8.65 17.81
N ASP A 264 13.96 9.16 17.23
CA ASP A 264 15.13 9.62 17.98
C ASP A 264 14.84 10.78 18.93
N LYS A 265 13.76 11.53 18.69
CA LYS A 265 13.37 12.66 19.55
C LYS A 265 12.31 12.27 20.58
N ALA A 266 11.94 11.00 20.65
CA ALA A 266 10.89 10.51 21.53
C ALA A 266 11.32 10.48 23.00
N HIS A 267 10.37 10.72 23.91
CA HIS A 267 10.62 10.56 25.35
C HIS A 267 10.78 9.07 25.72
N PRO A 268 11.64 8.69 26.69
CA PRO A 268 11.82 7.31 27.12
C PRO A 268 10.52 6.58 27.49
N ASP A 269 9.55 7.26 28.08
CA ASP A 269 8.24 6.66 28.43
C ASP A 269 7.45 6.20 27.21
N VAL A 270 7.56 6.92 26.09
CA VAL A 270 6.93 6.53 24.82
C VAL A 270 7.58 5.26 24.29
N LEU A 271 8.91 5.15 24.39
CA LEU A 271 9.62 3.93 24.02
C LEU A 271 9.18 2.73 24.88
N THR A 272 8.79 2.95 26.14
CA THR A 272 8.27 1.87 27.00
C THR A 272 6.95 1.32 26.49
N ILE A 273 6.05 2.20 26.04
CA ILE A 273 4.76 1.80 25.47
C ILE A 273 4.96 1.11 24.13
N MET A 274 5.91 1.59 23.31
CA MET A 274 6.26 0.96 22.04
C MET A 274 6.86 -0.43 22.23
N LEU A 275 7.71 -0.62 23.25
CA LEU A 275 8.21 -1.94 23.66
C LEU A 275 7.06 -2.90 23.94
N GLN A 276 6.13 -2.52 24.83
CA GLN A 276 4.97 -3.36 25.13
C GLN A 276 4.16 -3.70 23.87
N LEU A 277 3.95 -2.71 22.99
CA LEU A 277 3.22 -2.91 21.75
C LEU A 277 3.92 -3.91 20.81
N PHE A 278 5.24 -3.83 20.69
CA PHE A 278 6.01 -4.71 19.81
C PHE A 278 6.21 -6.11 20.43
N ASP A 279 6.15 -6.23 21.75
CA ASP A 279 6.29 -7.48 22.49
C ASP A 279 4.99 -8.27 22.57
N GLU A 280 3.88 -7.61 22.90
CA GLU A 280 2.60 -8.28 23.15
C GLU A 280 1.68 -8.25 21.92
N GLY A 281 2.02 -7.45 20.90
CA GLY A 281 1.15 -7.18 19.77
C GLY A 281 -0.16 -6.52 20.17
N ARG A 282 -0.21 -5.88 21.33
CA ARG A 282 -1.42 -5.31 21.95
C ARG A 282 -1.16 -3.91 22.50
N LEU A 283 -2.19 -3.08 22.51
CA LEU A 283 -2.15 -1.76 23.13
C LEU A 283 -3.37 -1.56 24.02
N THR A 284 -3.18 -1.12 25.26
CA THR A 284 -4.26 -0.84 26.20
C THR A 284 -4.49 0.66 26.31
N ASP A 285 -5.72 1.11 26.06
CA ASP A 285 -6.08 2.52 26.22
C ASP A 285 -6.27 2.90 27.70
N GLY A 286 -6.34 4.20 27.99
CA GLY A 286 -6.55 4.74 29.35
C GLY A 286 -7.87 4.34 30.01
N LYS A 287 -8.81 3.72 29.26
CA LYS A 287 -10.04 3.12 29.80
C LYS A 287 -9.87 1.65 30.17
N GLY A 288 -8.68 1.08 29.96
CA GLY A 288 -8.40 -0.34 30.18
C GLY A 288 -8.86 -1.23 29.03
N LYS A 289 -9.25 -0.68 27.86
CA LYS A 289 -9.63 -1.48 26.70
C LYS A 289 -8.39 -1.79 25.86
N THR A 290 -8.10 -3.08 25.73
CA THR A 290 -7.00 -3.60 24.92
C THR A 290 -7.44 -3.77 23.46
N ILE A 291 -6.54 -3.42 22.55
CA ILE A 291 -6.66 -3.67 21.11
C ILE A 291 -5.53 -4.58 20.64
N GLU A 292 -5.82 -5.45 19.68
CA GLU A 292 -4.82 -6.29 19.02
C GLU A 292 -4.29 -5.58 17.77
N CYS A 293 -2.97 -5.58 17.62
CA CYS A 293 -2.23 -4.80 16.63
C CYS A 293 -1.30 -5.68 15.76
N LYS A 294 -1.43 -7.01 15.82
CA LYS A 294 -0.56 -7.99 15.14
C LYS A 294 -0.52 -7.79 13.62
N ASP A 295 -1.64 -7.42 13.03
CA ASP A 295 -1.76 -7.20 11.58
C ASP A 295 -1.20 -5.86 11.11
N ALA A 296 -0.98 -4.91 12.02
CA ALA A 296 -0.43 -3.60 11.68
C ALA A 296 1.04 -3.72 11.23
N ILE A 297 1.47 -2.73 10.45
CA ILE A 297 2.87 -2.54 10.09
C ILE A 297 3.34 -1.25 10.75
N PHE A 298 4.33 -1.34 11.62
CA PHE A 298 4.94 -0.19 12.28
C PHE A 298 6.23 0.19 11.56
N ILE A 299 6.34 1.45 11.18
CA ILE A 299 7.53 2.03 10.58
C ILE A 299 7.98 3.16 11.48
N MET A 300 9.23 3.13 11.91
CA MET A 300 9.85 4.22 12.67
C MET A 300 10.88 4.90 11.77
N THR A 301 10.96 6.21 11.78
CA THR A 301 12.03 6.94 11.09
C THR A 301 12.98 7.55 12.11
N SER A 302 14.27 7.56 11.79
CA SER A 302 15.27 8.24 12.59
C SER A 302 16.37 8.83 11.72
N ASN A 303 16.93 9.94 12.18
CA ASN A 303 18.12 10.56 11.57
C ASN A 303 19.41 10.19 12.32
N VAL A 304 19.34 9.29 13.30
CA VAL A 304 20.51 8.78 14.03
C VAL A 304 21.43 8.02 13.07
N ALA A 305 22.74 8.19 13.27
CA ALA A 305 23.80 7.64 12.44
C ALA A 305 23.76 8.08 10.95
N SER A 306 23.03 9.15 10.63
CA SER A 306 22.84 9.57 9.24
C SER A 306 24.13 10.05 8.57
N ASP A 307 25.02 10.71 9.32
CA ASP A 307 26.30 11.19 8.81
C ASP A 307 27.25 10.02 8.51
N GLU A 308 27.33 9.03 9.39
CA GLU A 308 28.14 7.82 9.19
C GLU A 308 27.63 7.00 8.01
N ILE A 309 26.30 6.79 7.91
CA ILE A 309 25.68 6.10 6.78
C ILE A 309 26.01 6.84 5.47
N ALA A 310 25.91 8.16 5.47
CA ALA A 310 26.14 8.95 4.28
C ALA A 310 27.62 8.92 3.84
N GLN A 311 28.55 9.09 4.78
CA GLN A 311 29.99 9.00 4.50
C GLN A 311 30.38 7.63 3.97
N HIS A 312 29.90 6.56 4.60
CA HIS A 312 30.19 5.20 4.15
C HIS A 312 29.60 4.92 2.75
N ALA A 313 28.37 5.40 2.48
CA ALA A 313 27.77 5.27 1.16
C ALA A 313 28.58 6.00 0.07
N LEU A 314 29.10 7.20 0.37
CA LEU A 314 29.96 7.95 -0.55
C LEU A 314 31.29 7.23 -0.80
N GLN A 315 31.88 6.62 0.22
CA GLN A 315 33.09 5.80 0.08
C GLN A 315 32.83 4.58 -0.82
N LEU A 316 31.77 3.81 -0.56
CA LEU A 316 31.42 2.65 -1.37
C LEU A 316 31.17 3.01 -2.84
N ARG A 317 30.56 4.17 -3.11
CA ARG A 317 30.38 4.70 -4.47
C ARG A 317 31.71 4.99 -5.15
N HIS A 318 32.60 5.66 -4.44
CA HIS A 318 33.92 5.99 -4.98
C HIS A 318 34.73 4.74 -5.29
N GLU A 319 34.73 3.76 -4.37
CA GLU A 319 35.39 2.46 -4.58
C GLU A 319 34.80 1.71 -5.78
N ALA A 320 33.48 1.65 -5.90
CA ALA A 320 32.80 1.03 -7.04
C ALA A 320 33.15 1.72 -8.37
N GLU A 321 33.25 3.04 -8.38
CA GLU A 321 33.65 3.81 -9.56
C GLU A 321 35.09 3.51 -9.98
N VAL A 322 36.02 3.47 -9.02
CA VAL A 322 37.43 3.15 -9.28
C VAL A 322 37.57 1.74 -9.84
N VAL A 323 36.86 0.76 -9.26
CA VAL A 323 36.85 -0.62 -9.76
C VAL A 323 36.24 -0.70 -11.16
N SER A 324 35.12 -0.01 -11.41
CA SER A 324 34.51 0.06 -12.74
C SER A 324 35.47 0.66 -13.77
N ARG A 325 36.18 1.74 -13.42
CA ARG A 325 37.15 2.40 -14.30
C ARG A 325 38.34 1.49 -14.63
N ARG A 326 38.82 0.70 -13.67
CA ARG A 326 39.86 -0.32 -13.89
C ARG A 326 39.39 -1.42 -14.82
N LYS A 327 38.19 -1.99 -14.59
CA LYS A 327 37.61 -3.04 -15.44
C LYS A 327 37.38 -2.59 -16.88
N LEU A 328 36.99 -1.32 -17.08
CA LEU A 328 36.84 -0.72 -18.40
C LEU A 328 38.19 -0.58 -19.13
N ALA A 329 39.28 -0.30 -18.41
CA ALA A 329 40.63 -0.27 -18.98
C ALA A 329 41.12 -1.68 -19.39
N ASP A 330 40.63 -2.72 -18.72
CA ASP A 330 40.97 -4.12 -18.98
C ASP A 330 40.08 -4.82 -20.04
N ASN A 331 39.21 -4.08 -20.77
CA ASN A 331 38.32 -4.60 -21.83
C ASN A 331 37.42 -5.80 -21.42
N LEU A 332 36.99 -5.86 -20.16
CA LEU A 332 36.00 -6.86 -19.73
C LEU A 332 34.58 -6.36 -20.08
N GLU A 333 33.95 -6.97 -21.08
CA GLU A 333 32.64 -6.56 -21.66
C GLU A 333 31.43 -6.63 -20.70
N ASP A 334 31.59 -7.21 -19.51
CA ASP A 334 30.51 -7.39 -18.51
C ASP A 334 30.51 -6.32 -17.40
N VAL A 335 30.49 -5.03 -17.76
CA VAL A 335 30.24 -3.96 -16.77
C VAL A 335 28.78 -3.51 -16.85
N GLN A 336 27.89 -4.34 -16.31
CA GLN A 336 26.64 -3.78 -15.79
C GLN A 336 27.02 -2.85 -14.63
N LYS A 337 26.83 -1.54 -14.81
CA LYS A 337 26.84 -0.56 -13.71
C LYS A 337 25.66 -0.85 -12.80
N SER A 338 25.79 -1.87 -11.94
CA SER A 338 24.86 -2.04 -10.84
C SER A 338 25.24 -0.99 -9.78
N ASP A 339 24.53 0.13 -9.78
CA ASP A 339 24.58 1.14 -8.70
C ASP A 339 23.99 0.60 -7.37
N ASP A 340 23.79 -0.72 -7.24
CA ASP A 340 23.21 -1.40 -6.08
C ASP A 340 24.25 -1.53 -4.96
N ILE A 341 24.44 -0.43 -4.24
CA ILE A 341 25.35 -0.36 -3.11
C ILE A 341 24.62 -0.84 -1.86
N LYS A 342 25.18 -1.86 -1.23
CA LYS A 342 24.66 -2.43 0.01
C LYS A 342 25.60 -2.14 1.16
N ILE A 343 25.03 -1.72 2.27
CA ILE A 343 25.77 -1.56 3.52
C ILE A 343 26.25 -2.92 4.01
N SER A 344 27.55 -3.05 4.22
CA SER A 344 28.17 -4.28 4.69
C SER A 344 27.70 -4.66 6.09
N ARG A 345 27.66 -5.97 6.38
CA ARG A 345 27.30 -6.46 7.72
C ARG A 345 28.25 -5.91 8.80
N GLN A 346 29.54 -5.84 8.48
CA GLN A 346 30.56 -5.32 9.39
C GLN A 346 30.24 -3.88 9.82
N PHE A 347 29.89 -3.00 8.88
CA PHE A 347 29.54 -1.61 9.20
C PHE A 347 28.28 -1.51 10.08
N LYS A 348 27.29 -2.37 9.85
CA LYS A 348 26.07 -2.41 10.68
C LYS A 348 26.40 -2.77 12.13
N GLU A 349 27.25 -3.76 12.35
CA GLU A 349 27.61 -4.27 13.69
C GLU A 349 28.62 -3.36 14.41
N SER A 350 29.63 -2.83 13.70
CA SER A 350 30.72 -2.07 14.33
C SER A 350 30.45 -0.58 14.51
N VAL A 351 29.62 0.02 13.64
CA VAL A 351 29.36 1.47 13.64
C VAL A 351 27.92 1.76 14.05
N ILE A 352 26.95 1.19 13.34
CA ILE A 352 25.54 1.55 13.53
C ILE A 352 24.99 1.05 14.85
N GLN A 353 25.21 -0.23 15.18
CA GLN A 353 24.65 -0.85 16.37
C GLN A 353 25.09 -0.13 17.67
N PRO A 354 26.38 0.21 17.88
CA PRO A 354 26.79 1.01 19.04
C PRO A 354 26.11 2.37 19.14
N ILE A 355 25.94 3.08 18.02
CA ILE A 355 25.29 4.40 17.99
C ILE A 355 23.82 4.26 18.40
N LEU A 356 23.10 3.27 17.84
CA LEU A 356 21.70 3.02 18.18
C LEU A 356 21.53 2.65 19.67
N LYS A 357 22.41 1.78 20.20
CA LYS A 357 22.39 1.39 21.62
C LYS A 357 22.62 2.60 22.53
N ALA A 358 23.62 3.43 22.22
CA ALA A 358 23.92 4.64 22.99
C ALA A 358 22.76 5.65 22.96
N HIS A 359 22.09 5.77 21.81
CA HIS A 359 20.99 6.70 21.62
C HIS A 359 19.72 6.26 22.36
N PHE A 360 19.22 5.04 22.12
CA PHE A 360 17.96 4.57 22.71
C PHE A 360 18.11 4.12 24.17
N ARG A 361 19.33 3.79 24.61
CA ARG A 361 19.66 3.33 25.99
C ARG A 361 18.83 2.14 26.48
N ARG A 362 18.25 1.38 25.56
CA ARG A 362 17.38 0.23 25.80
C ARG A 362 17.63 -0.81 24.72
N ASP A 363 18.50 -1.75 25.02
CA ASP A 363 18.89 -2.80 24.07
C ASP A 363 17.70 -3.69 23.67
N GLU A 364 16.75 -3.89 24.59
CA GLU A 364 15.50 -4.62 24.36
C GLU A 364 14.70 -4.04 23.19
N PHE A 365 14.70 -2.70 23.04
CA PHE A 365 13.96 -2.03 21.97
C PHE A 365 14.50 -2.39 20.60
N LEU A 366 15.82 -2.47 20.46
CA LEU A 366 16.44 -2.85 19.19
C LEU A 366 16.19 -4.33 18.86
N GLY A 367 16.06 -5.19 19.88
CA GLY A 367 15.74 -6.60 19.70
C GLY A 367 14.34 -6.88 19.15
N ARG A 368 13.44 -5.90 19.20
CA ARG A 368 12.04 -6.02 18.73
C ARG A 368 11.81 -5.47 17.32
N ILE A 369 12.84 -4.92 16.71
CA ILE A 369 12.78 -4.42 15.33
C ILE A 369 13.07 -5.57 14.39
N ASN A 370 12.14 -5.89 13.48
CA ASN A 370 12.34 -6.98 12.52
C ASN A 370 13.41 -6.63 11.48
N GLU A 371 13.38 -5.41 10.94
CA GLU A 371 14.30 -4.98 9.89
C GLU A 371 14.72 -3.51 10.06
N ILE A 372 16.04 -3.27 10.04
CA ILE A 372 16.61 -1.93 9.95
C ILE A 372 16.88 -1.62 8.47
N VAL A 373 16.24 -0.56 7.98
CA VAL A 373 16.27 -0.16 6.57
C VAL A 373 17.11 1.10 6.43
N TYR A 374 18.12 1.03 5.58
CA TYR A 374 19.09 2.10 5.38
C TYR A 374 18.80 2.87 4.11
N PHE A 375 18.65 4.19 4.24
CA PHE A 375 18.48 5.12 3.14
C PHE A 375 19.80 5.82 2.86
N LEU A 376 20.25 5.73 1.62
CA LEU A 376 21.54 6.24 1.20
C LEU A 376 21.37 7.62 0.54
N PRO A 377 22.39 8.49 0.59
CA PRO A 377 22.42 9.72 -0.21
C PRO A 377 22.09 9.47 -1.68
N PHE A 378 21.47 10.42 -2.37
CA PHE A 378 21.22 10.26 -3.80
C PHE A 378 22.50 10.28 -4.63
N CYS A 379 22.62 9.43 -5.64
CA CYS A 379 23.70 9.51 -6.63
C CYS A 379 23.36 10.56 -7.70
N HIS A 380 24.34 10.89 -8.55
CA HIS A 380 24.15 11.94 -9.54
C HIS A 380 22.98 11.65 -10.52
N SER A 381 22.83 10.41 -10.98
CA SER A 381 21.70 10.02 -11.85
C SER A 381 20.35 10.14 -11.14
N GLU A 382 20.26 9.72 -9.87
CA GLU A 382 19.06 9.89 -9.03
C GLU A 382 18.74 11.38 -8.80
N LEU A 383 19.74 12.24 -8.61
CA LEU A 383 19.55 13.68 -8.47
C LEU A 383 18.98 14.31 -9.74
N LEU A 384 19.49 13.95 -10.93
CA LEU A 384 18.94 14.43 -12.19
C LEU A 384 17.47 14.00 -12.37
N GLN A 385 17.13 12.77 -11.97
CA GLN A 385 15.75 12.30 -11.98
C GLN A 385 14.86 13.08 -10.99
N LEU A 386 15.36 13.39 -9.80
CA LEU A 386 14.65 14.21 -8.81
C LEU A 386 14.38 15.63 -9.32
N VAL A 387 15.40 16.29 -9.89
CA VAL A 387 15.26 17.62 -10.49
C VAL A 387 14.24 17.58 -11.63
N SER A 388 14.36 16.59 -12.54
CA SER A 388 13.42 16.42 -13.64
C SER A 388 11.98 16.22 -13.16
N LYS A 389 11.78 15.41 -12.11
CA LYS A 389 10.45 15.20 -11.51
C LYS A 389 9.88 16.50 -10.93
N GLU A 390 10.69 17.30 -10.26
CA GLU A 390 10.25 18.59 -9.69
C GLU A 390 9.96 19.62 -10.78
N LEU A 391 10.81 19.72 -11.82
CA LEU A 391 10.55 20.60 -12.97
C LEU A 391 9.26 20.21 -13.69
N ASN A 392 9.02 18.91 -13.90
CA ASN A 392 7.77 18.42 -14.49
C ASN A 392 6.54 18.75 -13.64
N PHE A 393 6.67 18.74 -12.31
CA PHE A 393 5.59 19.17 -11.42
C PHE A 393 5.25 20.65 -11.64
N TRP A 394 6.26 21.51 -11.72
CA TRP A 394 6.05 22.94 -11.99
C TRP A 394 5.61 23.24 -13.43
N ALA A 395 6.09 22.49 -14.41
CA ALA A 395 5.66 22.59 -15.80
C ALA A 395 4.16 22.33 -15.95
N LYS A 396 3.65 21.24 -15.36
CA LYS A 396 2.21 20.95 -15.34
C LYS A 396 1.40 22.06 -14.68
N LYS A 397 1.93 22.63 -13.59
CA LYS A 397 1.26 23.72 -12.87
C LYS A 397 1.26 25.02 -13.67
N ALA A 398 2.34 25.32 -14.39
CA ALA A 398 2.45 26.48 -15.28
C ALA A 398 1.49 26.36 -16.47
N GLU A 399 1.43 25.19 -17.10
CA GLU A 399 0.50 24.88 -18.19
C GLU A 399 -0.96 25.04 -17.74
N GLN A 400 -1.35 24.40 -16.63
CA GLN A 400 -2.74 24.42 -16.16
C GLN A 400 -3.23 25.79 -15.69
N ARG A 401 -2.36 26.63 -15.11
CA ARG A 401 -2.77 27.90 -14.51
C ARG A 401 -2.51 29.11 -15.40
N HIS A 402 -1.48 29.05 -16.24
CA HIS A 402 -0.98 30.20 -16.97
C HIS A 402 -0.86 29.95 -18.48
N ASP A 403 -1.17 28.73 -18.96
CA ASP A 403 -1.04 28.35 -20.37
C ASP A 403 0.39 28.56 -20.89
N ILE A 404 1.37 28.14 -20.09
CA ILE A 404 2.81 28.27 -20.38
C ILE A 404 3.42 26.88 -20.50
N THR A 405 4.09 26.62 -21.63
CA THR A 405 4.83 25.38 -21.85
C THR A 405 6.30 25.57 -21.45
N LEU A 406 6.79 24.79 -20.48
CA LEU A 406 8.19 24.83 -20.07
C LEU A 406 9.02 23.76 -20.79
N GLN A 407 10.19 24.16 -21.28
CA GLN A 407 11.22 23.28 -21.87
C GLN A 407 12.56 23.53 -21.18
N TRP A 408 13.41 22.51 -21.07
CA TRP A 408 14.74 22.64 -20.49
C TRP A 408 15.72 21.64 -21.07
N ASP A 409 16.99 22.02 -21.09
CA ASP A 409 18.08 21.17 -21.54
C ASP A 409 18.79 20.48 -20.37
N ARG A 410 19.60 19.46 -20.69
CA ARG A 410 20.38 18.71 -19.71
C ARG A 410 21.26 19.57 -18.79
N PRO A 411 21.95 20.64 -19.26
CA PRO A 411 22.75 21.50 -18.38
C PRO A 411 21.94 22.15 -17.25
N VAL A 412 20.64 22.43 -17.48
CA VAL A 412 19.74 22.95 -16.43
C VAL A 412 19.57 21.94 -15.31
N LEU A 413 19.42 20.65 -15.66
CA LEU A 413 19.31 19.58 -14.68
C LEU A 413 20.60 19.46 -13.86
N GLU A 414 21.76 19.54 -14.50
CA GLU A 414 23.07 19.46 -13.84
C GLU A 414 23.31 20.66 -12.91
N LEU A 415 22.94 21.88 -13.34
CA LEU A 415 23.04 23.09 -12.53
C LEU A 415 22.17 22.99 -11.26
N LEU A 416 20.92 22.58 -11.40
CA LEU A 416 19.98 22.45 -10.28
C LEU A 416 20.35 21.29 -9.34
N ALA A 417 20.89 20.19 -9.89
CA ALA A 417 21.41 19.09 -9.09
C ALA A 417 22.61 19.54 -8.21
N GLY A 418 23.37 20.56 -8.63
CA GLY A 418 24.43 21.18 -7.83
C GLY A 418 23.95 21.84 -6.53
N GLY A 419 22.65 22.17 -6.42
CA GLY A 419 22.04 22.66 -5.18
C GLY A 419 21.74 21.57 -4.14
N TYR A 420 22.09 20.32 -4.40
CA TYR A 420 21.87 19.21 -3.48
C TYR A 420 22.65 19.38 -2.17
N ASN A 421 21.95 19.28 -1.06
CA ASN A 421 22.55 19.22 0.27
C ASN A 421 22.25 17.87 0.93
N LEU A 422 23.32 17.18 1.31
CA LEU A 422 23.28 15.85 1.94
C LEU A 422 22.37 15.78 3.17
N HIS A 423 22.42 16.78 4.05
CA HIS A 423 21.67 16.77 5.31
C HIS A 423 20.17 16.99 5.11
N TYR A 424 19.79 17.70 4.04
CA TYR A 424 18.40 18.03 3.71
C TYR A 424 17.79 17.13 2.62
N GLY A 425 18.59 16.27 1.98
CA GLY A 425 18.13 15.30 0.98
C GLY A 425 17.39 15.98 -0.19
N ALA A 426 16.35 15.34 -0.71
CA ALA A 426 15.58 15.85 -1.85
C ALA A 426 14.86 17.19 -1.57
N ARG A 427 14.70 17.59 -0.30
CA ARG A 427 14.12 18.90 0.04
C ARG A 427 14.99 20.05 -0.47
N SER A 428 16.32 19.87 -0.46
CA SER A 428 17.25 20.86 -1.00
C SER A 428 17.02 21.12 -2.49
N ILE A 429 16.82 20.06 -3.29
CA ILE A 429 16.48 20.16 -4.72
C ILE A 429 15.17 20.90 -4.93
N LYS A 430 14.15 20.59 -4.13
CA LYS A 430 12.86 21.27 -4.22
C LYS A 430 13.01 22.78 -3.99
N HIS A 431 13.72 23.15 -2.93
CA HIS A 431 14.01 24.55 -2.64
C HIS A 431 14.86 25.22 -3.72
N GLU A 432 15.81 24.50 -4.32
CA GLU A 432 16.66 25.06 -5.38
C GLU A 432 15.87 25.33 -6.66
N VAL A 433 14.98 24.42 -7.06
CA VAL A 433 14.05 24.61 -8.19
C VAL A 433 13.11 25.78 -7.92
N GLU A 434 12.51 25.83 -6.73
CA GLU A 434 11.64 26.95 -6.33
C GLU A 434 12.41 28.29 -6.38
N ARG A 435 13.62 28.33 -5.80
CA ARG A 435 14.44 29.53 -5.70
C ARG A 435 14.93 30.05 -7.06
N ARG A 436 15.40 29.17 -7.94
CA ARG A 436 16.03 29.58 -9.21
C ARG A 436 15.06 29.64 -10.38
N VAL A 437 14.08 28.75 -10.42
CA VAL A 437 13.15 28.64 -11.56
C VAL A 437 11.83 29.32 -11.23
N VAL A 438 11.16 28.90 -10.15
CA VAL A 438 9.81 29.37 -9.85
C VAL A 438 9.80 30.85 -9.51
N ASN A 439 10.77 31.34 -8.75
CA ASN A 439 10.88 32.77 -8.46
C ASN A 439 11.11 33.62 -9.71
N GLN A 440 11.94 33.16 -10.65
CA GLN A 440 12.16 33.87 -11.91
C GLN A 440 10.89 33.85 -12.78
N LEU A 441 10.20 32.71 -12.86
CA LEU A 441 8.91 32.61 -13.57
C LEU A 441 7.86 33.54 -12.96
N ALA A 442 7.78 33.61 -11.62
CA ALA A 442 6.85 34.49 -10.92
C ALA A 442 7.17 35.97 -11.20
N ALA A 443 8.45 36.36 -11.12
CA ALA A 443 8.88 37.73 -11.43
C ALA A 443 8.63 38.11 -12.89
N ALA A 444 8.91 37.21 -13.84
CA ALA A 444 8.62 37.44 -15.26
C ALA A 444 7.13 37.57 -15.55
N TYR A 445 6.29 36.79 -14.86
CA TYR A 445 4.84 36.88 -14.95
C TYR A 445 4.30 38.21 -14.41
N GLU A 446 4.82 38.67 -13.26
CA GLU A 446 4.44 39.95 -12.65
C GLU A 446 4.86 41.16 -13.50
N GLN A 447 6.00 41.06 -14.18
CA GLN A 447 6.48 42.09 -15.11
C GLN A 447 5.80 42.05 -16.50
N GLU A 448 4.77 41.22 -16.67
CA GLU A 448 4.03 41.03 -17.93
C GLU A 448 4.93 40.64 -19.12
N LEU A 449 6.08 40.02 -18.86
CA LEU A 449 7.05 39.59 -19.87
C LEU A 449 6.67 38.27 -20.56
N LEU A 450 5.62 37.60 -20.07
CA LEU A 450 5.19 36.27 -20.50
C LEU A 450 3.88 36.36 -21.30
N PRO A 451 3.93 36.22 -22.64
CA PRO A 451 2.72 36.11 -23.45
C PRO A 451 1.89 34.88 -23.07
N LYS A 452 0.56 34.95 -23.25
CA LYS A 452 -0.32 33.78 -23.08
C LYS A 452 0.00 32.74 -24.16
N GLY A 453 0.01 31.46 -23.80
CA GLY A 453 0.32 30.37 -24.72
C GLY A 453 1.81 30.25 -25.07
N CYS A 454 2.71 30.97 -24.39
CA CYS A 454 4.12 30.98 -24.75
C CYS A 454 4.84 29.67 -24.38
N THR A 455 5.88 29.37 -25.15
CA THR A 455 6.86 28.33 -24.81
C THR A 455 8.10 28.98 -24.22
N LEU A 456 8.43 28.63 -22.98
CA LEU A 456 9.62 29.09 -22.26
C LEU A 456 10.67 28.00 -22.22
N ARG A 457 11.88 28.32 -22.66
CA ARG A 457 13.07 27.48 -22.52
C ARG A 457 13.93 27.96 -21.35
N LEU A 458 14.27 27.05 -20.46
CA LEU A 458 15.27 27.24 -19.42
C LEU A 458 16.65 26.93 -20.03
N SER A 459 17.58 27.89 -19.94
CA SER A 459 18.95 27.74 -20.42
C SER A 459 19.96 28.08 -19.31
N VAL A 460 21.18 27.57 -19.45
CA VAL A 460 22.29 27.87 -18.53
C VAL A 460 23.31 28.73 -19.27
N GLN A 461 23.67 29.86 -18.68
CA GLN A 461 24.74 30.73 -19.17
C GLN A 461 25.88 30.78 -18.15
N SER A 462 27.11 30.77 -18.66
CA SER A 462 28.30 31.00 -17.84
C SER A 462 28.55 32.51 -17.74
N GLU A 463 28.50 33.06 -16.53
CA GLU A 463 28.88 34.44 -16.24
C GLU A 463 30.25 34.46 -15.54
N GLY A 464 31.25 35.04 -16.22
CA GLY A 464 32.58 35.29 -15.65
C GLY A 464 33.74 35.16 -16.65
N GLN A 465 34.69 36.09 -16.59
CA GLN A 465 36.04 35.90 -17.14
C GLN A 465 36.83 34.96 -16.22
N GLU A 466 37.64 34.11 -16.84
CA GLU A 466 38.54 33.06 -16.32
C GLU A 466 38.81 33.10 -14.81
N GLU A 467 38.51 31.97 -14.14
CA GLU A 467 38.82 31.54 -12.75
C GLU A 467 37.66 31.44 -11.74
N ARG A 468 36.53 32.13 -11.90
CA ARG A 468 35.29 31.88 -11.11
C ARG A 468 34.01 32.11 -11.92
N SER A 469 33.77 31.27 -12.93
CA SER A 469 32.50 31.28 -13.67
C SER A 469 31.33 30.84 -12.76
N SER A 470 30.40 31.73 -12.46
CA SER A 470 29.12 31.33 -11.87
C SER A 470 28.13 31.00 -12.99
N LEU A 471 27.61 29.79 -12.97
CA LEU A 471 26.53 29.38 -13.88
C LEU A 471 25.21 29.99 -13.42
N SER A 472 24.62 30.84 -14.26
CA SER A 472 23.31 31.46 -14.03
C SER A 472 22.24 30.79 -14.89
N LEU A 473 21.01 30.74 -14.36
CA LEU A 473 19.85 30.22 -15.08
C LEU A 473 19.11 31.40 -15.73
N ARG A 474 18.76 31.24 -17.00
CA ARG A 474 17.99 32.23 -17.77
C ARG A 474 16.73 31.63 -18.37
N LEU A 475 15.74 32.49 -18.56
CA LEU A 475 14.48 32.18 -19.22
C LEU A 475 14.48 32.79 -20.61
N GLU A 476 14.18 31.98 -21.62
CA GLU A 476 14.08 32.39 -23.02
C GLU A 476 12.68 32.10 -23.54
N VAL A 477 12.00 33.11 -24.08
CA VAL A 477 10.74 32.90 -24.82
C VAL A 477 11.09 32.42 -26.22
N VAL A 478 10.55 31.27 -26.60
CA VAL A 478 10.66 30.75 -27.96
C VAL A 478 9.53 31.37 -28.79
N GLY A 479 9.89 32.28 -29.71
CA GLY A 479 8.92 32.89 -30.62
C GLY A 479 8.43 31.94 -31.72
N GLU A 480 7.43 32.35 -32.50
CA GLU A 480 6.90 31.58 -33.64
C GLU A 480 7.99 31.23 -34.68
N ASP A 481 9.02 32.08 -34.82
CA ASP A 481 10.18 31.88 -35.68
C ASP A 481 11.24 30.92 -35.08
N SER A 482 10.95 30.25 -33.96
CA SER A 482 11.89 29.41 -33.19
C SER A 482 13.16 30.11 -32.69
N SER A 483 13.24 31.44 -32.78
CA SER A 483 14.35 32.22 -32.22
C SER A 483 14.13 32.48 -30.72
N PRO A 484 15.09 32.11 -29.85
CA PRO A 484 14.97 32.36 -28.42
C PRO A 484 15.21 33.84 -28.11
N ARG A 485 14.29 34.47 -27.38
CA ARG A 485 14.46 35.82 -26.80
C ARG A 485 14.65 35.70 -25.30
N THR A 486 15.85 36.02 -24.82
CA THR A 486 16.17 36.03 -23.39
C THR A 486 15.35 37.10 -22.67
N LEU A 487 14.74 36.74 -21.54
CA LEU A 487 13.99 37.65 -20.70
C LEU A 487 14.92 38.40 -19.75
N ASP A 488 14.91 39.73 -19.85
CA ASP A 488 15.57 40.62 -18.87
C ASP A 488 14.66 40.82 -17.66
N ILE A 489 14.72 39.88 -16.72
CA ILE A 489 13.94 39.93 -15.49
C ILE A 489 14.66 40.88 -14.51
N ARG A 490 14.04 42.02 -14.24
CA ARG A 490 14.60 42.96 -13.26
C ARG A 490 14.42 42.39 -11.84
N PRO A 491 15.41 42.52 -10.95
CA PRO A 491 15.21 42.20 -9.55
C PRO A 491 14.10 43.10 -8.97
N PRO A 492 13.31 42.61 -8.00
CA PRO A 492 12.28 43.43 -7.36
C PRO A 492 12.89 44.70 -6.80
N LEU A 493 12.22 45.83 -7.03
CA LEU A 493 12.67 47.14 -6.53
C LEU A 493 12.79 47.08 -5.00
N SER A 494 13.97 47.36 -4.47
CA SER A 494 14.16 47.61 -3.04
C SER A 494 13.27 48.78 -2.62
N PRO A 495 12.59 48.75 -1.46
CA PRO A 495 11.70 49.83 -1.01
C PRO A 495 12.41 51.17 -0.68
N GLU A 496 13.65 51.37 -1.12
CA GLU A 496 14.43 52.59 -0.91
C GLU A 496 14.49 53.53 -2.12
N HIS A 497 13.71 53.28 -3.18
CA HIS A 497 13.62 54.17 -4.35
C HIS A 497 12.19 54.59 -4.68
#